data_AF-A0A517YR99-F1
#
_entry.id   AF-A0A517YR99-F1
#
_cell.length_a   1.000
_cell.length_b   1.000
_cell.length_c   1.000
_cell.angle_alpha   90.00
_cell.angle_beta   90.00
_cell.angle_gamma   90.00
#
_symmetry.space_group_name_H-M   'P 1'
#
loop_
_entity.id
_entity.type
_entity.pdbx_description
1 polymer ?
#
loop_
_entity_poly.entity_id
_entity_poly.type
_entity_poly.pdbx_seq_one_letter_code
_entity_poly.pdbx_strand_id
1 'polypeptide(L)'
;MNSSESKYEPLPADQITWAALLGQWVEFARSAVALPSNDEGARMKDSIADVIMLQAVWFALESLSGLSTDEQALGLNRAALLIKKHKANLVSRYTEIQMPHSMSQLISDAESSYSKAKSADKE
;
A
#
# COMPACT_ATOMS: atom_id res chain seq x y z
N MET A 1 28.93 -22.24 -12.04
CA MET A 1 27.61 -22.02 -11.39
C MET A 1 27.49 -20.52 -11.18
N ASN A 2 26.76 -19.82 -12.06
CA ASN A 2 26.61 -18.37 -12.00
C ASN A 2 25.40 -18.02 -11.14
N SER A 3 25.66 -17.44 -9.97
CA SER A 3 24.67 -16.70 -9.19
C SER A 3 24.39 -15.39 -9.92
N SER A 4 23.23 -15.29 -10.55
CA SER A 4 22.71 -14.02 -11.04
C SER A 4 22.16 -13.22 -9.85
N GLU A 5 23.06 -12.54 -9.14
CA GLU A 5 22.72 -11.51 -8.17
C GLU A 5 22.04 -10.34 -8.90
N SER A 6 20.89 -9.92 -8.40
CA SER A 6 20.15 -8.76 -8.90
C SER A 6 21.04 -7.51 -8.82
N LYS A 7 21.37 -6.92 -9.98
CA LYS A 7 22.27 -5.76 -10.14
C LYS A 7 21.72 -4.42 -9.60
N TYR A 8 20.60 -4.42 -8.89
CA TYR A 8 19.94 -3.20 -8.46
C TYR A 8 20.02 -3.08 -6.94
N GLU A 9 20.83 -2.14 -6.46
CA GLU A 9 20.71 -1.65 -5.09
C GLU A 9 19.29 -1.13 -4.85
N PRO A 10 18.66 -1.45 -3.70
CA PRO A 10 17.39 -0.86 -3.33
C PRO A 10 17.54 0.66 -3.30
N LEU A 11 16.68 1.38 -4.03
CA LEU A 11 16.66 2.84 -3.99
C LEU A 11 16.36 3.30 -2.55
N PRO A 12 17.11 4.30 -2.02
CA PRO A 12 16.78 4.94 -0.75
C PRO A 12 15.32 5.41 -0.76
N ALA A 13 14.59 5.19 0.34
CA ALA A 13 13.16 5.48 0.42
C ALA A 13 12.83 6.97 0.15
N ASP A 14 13.77 7.87 0.40
CA ASP A 14 13.69 9.32 0.14
C ASP A 14 13.92 9.70 -1.33
N GLN A 15 14.29 8.75 -2.20
CA GLN A 15 14.66 8.99 -3.61
C GLN A 15 13.84 8.15 -4.60
N ILE A 16 12.85 7.39 -4.14
CA ILE A 16 11.96 6.63 -5.03
C ILE A 16 11.05 7.63 -5.76
N THR A 17 11.24 7.74 -7.07
CA THR A 17 10.31 8.46 -7.95
C THR A 17 9.01 7.66 -8.11
N TRP A 18 7.92 8.33 -8.50
CA TRP A 18 6.66 7.66 -8.85
C TRP A 18 6.83 6.55 -9.91
N ALA A 19 7.74 6.73 -10.87
CA ALA A 19 8.03 5.72 -11.88
C ALA A 19 8.72 4.48 -11.29
N ALA A 20 9.66 4.68 -10.36
CA ALA A 20 10.32 3.59 -9.65
C ALA A 20 9.33 2.84 -8.72
N LEU A 21 8.48 3.57 -7.98
CA LEU A 21 7.45 2.99 -7.13
C LEU A 21 6.45 2.14 -7.94
N LEU A 22 6.01 2.66 -9.09
CA LEU A 22 5.14 1.92 -10.00
C LEU A 22 5.82 0.65 -10.52
N GLY A 23 7.10 0.73 -10.89
CA GLY A 23 7.89 -0.44 -11.28
C GLY A 23 7.93 -1.50 -10.17
N GLN A 24 8.13 -1.10 -8.93
CA GLN A 24 8.11 -2.02 -7.78
C GLN A 24 6.73 -2.67 -7.58
N TRP A 25 5.63 -1.92 -7.72
CA TRP A 25 4.29 -2.49 -7.63
C TRP A 25 3.99 -3.46 -8.77
N VAL A 26 4.47 -3.18 -9.99
CA VAL A 26 4.36 -4.11 -11.12
C VAL A 26 5.13 -5.40 -10.86
N GLU A 27 6.37 -5.31 -10.39
CA GLU A 27 7.15 -6.51 -10.05
C GLU A 27 6.54 -7.29 -8.89
N PHE A 28 6.03 -6.60 -7.86
CA PHE A 28 5.29 -7.24 -6.77
C PHE A 28 4.04 -7.97 -7.29
N ALA A 29 3.24 -7.34 -8.14
CA ALA A 29 2.07 -7.98 -8.75
C ALA A 29 2.44 -9.16 -9.67
N ARG A 30 3.55 -9.07 -10.40
CA ARG A 30 4.05 -10.17 -11.25
C ARG A 30 4.52 -11.36 -10.41
N SER A 31 5.12 -11.12 -9.24
CA SER A 31 5.58 -12.19 -8.33
C SER A 31 4.42 -13.11 -7.89
N ALA A 32 3.19 -12.61 -7.92
CA ALA A 32 1.98 -13.37 -7.63
C ALA A 32 1.77 -14.60 -8.51
N VAL A 33 2.28 -14.57 -9.75
CA VAL A 33 2.15 -15.68 -10.70
C VAL A 33 2.96 -16.90 -10.26
N ALA A 34 4.01 -16.69 -9.46
CA ALA A 34 4.85 -17.75 -8.93
C ALA A 34 4.32 -18.34 -7.61
N LEU A 35 3.22 -17.81 -7.06
CA LEU A 35 2.65 -18.33 -5.82
C LEU A 35 2.05 -19.73 -6.03
N PRO A 36 2.15 -20.62 -5.02
CA PRO A 36 1.56 -21.94 -5.08
C PRO A 36 0.04 -21.86 -5.25
N SER A 37 -0.56 -22.81 -5.96
CA SER A 37 -2.01 -22.86 -6.18
C SER A 37 -2.80 -23.42 -4.98
N ASN A 38 -2.26 -23.28 -3.77
CA ASN A 38 -2.94 -23.65 -2.53
C ASN A 38 -3.71 -22.45 -1.95
N ASP A 39 -4.51 -22.69 -0.91
CA ASP A 39 -5.34 -21.65 -0.27
C ASP A 39 -4.51 -20.45 0.22
N GLU A 40 -3.27 -20.69 0.64
CA GLU A 40 -2.34 -19.64 1.04
C GLU A 40 -1.91 -18.74 -0.11
N GLY A 41 -1.47 -19.32 -1.22
CA GLY A 41 -1.06 -18.57 -2.40
C GLY A 41 -2.23 -17.85 -3.05
N ALA A 42 -3.42 -18.46 -3.11
CA ALA A 42 -4.64 -17.80 -3.60
C ALA A 42 -4.99 -16.58 -2.76
N ARG A 43 -5.01 -16.71 -1.44
CA ARG A 43 -5.28 -15.60 -0.52
C ARG A 43 -4.25 -14.48 -0.63
N MET A 44 -2.97 -14.83 -0.71
CA MET A 44 -1.90 -13.85 -0.87
C MET A 44 -2.06 -13.10 -2.19
N LYS A 45 -2.33 -13.81 -3.29
CA LYS A 45 -2.59 -13.23 -4.61
C LYS A 45 -3.76 -12.25 -4.59
N ASP A 46 -4.86 -12.62 -3.94
CA ASP A 46 -6.04 -11.77 -3.82
C ASP A 46 -5.80 -10.52 -2.95
N SER A 47 -4.77 -10.55 -2.10
CA SER A 47 -4.41 -9.45 -1.19
C SER A 47 -3.52 -8.39 -1.85
N ILE A 48 -2.86 -8.70 -2.97
CA ILE A 48 -1.87 -7.81 -3.60
C ILE A 48 -2.47 -6.47 -4.00
N ALA A 49 -3.65 -6.47 -4.62
CA ALA A 49 -4.29 -5.23 -5.05
C ALA A 49 -4.62 -4.32 -3.85
N ASP A 50 -5.09 -4.89 -2.74
CA ASP A 50 -5.41 -4.12 -1.54
C ASP A 50 -4.14 -3.58 -0.86
N VAL A 51 -3.04 -4.35 -0.87
CA VAL A 51 -1.73 -3.89 -0.38
C VAL A 51 -1.22 -2.70 -1.19
N ILE A 52 -1.22 -2.81 -2.53
CA ILE A 52 -0.79 -1.72 -3.42
C ILE A 52 -1.66 -0.48 -3.20
N MET A 53 -2.98 -0.65 -3.09
CA MET A 53 -3.90 0.47 -2.89
C MET A 53 -3.70 1.17 -1.55
N LEU A 54 -3.47 0.43 -0.46
CA LEU A 54 -3.16 1.04 0.84
C LEU A 54 -1.85 1.82 0.79
N GLN A 55 -0.81 1.27 0.17
CA GLN A 55 0.48 1.94 0.02
C GLN A 55 0.35 3.20 -0.86
N ALA A 56 -0.40 3.12 -1.96
CA ALA A 56 -0.65 4.26 -2.84
C ALA A 56 -1.40 5.40 -2.13
N VAL A 57 -2.43 5.08 -1.35
CA VAL A 57 -3.15 6.08 -0.55
C VAL A 57 -2.23 6.69 0.51
N TRP A 58 -1.42 5.88 1.18
CA TRP A 58 -0.46 6.37 2.16
C TRP A 58 0.51 7.40 1.56
N PHE A 59 1.15 7.09 0.41
CA PHE A 59 2.02 8.03 -0.29
C PHE A 59 1.28 9.29 -0.78
N ALA A 60 0.04 9.13 -1.28
CA ALA A 60 -0.74 10.27 -1.76
C ALA A 60 -1.11 11.27 -0.65
N LEU A 61 -1.35 10.77 0.58
CA LEU A 61 -1.67 11.62 1.74
C LEU A 61 -0.53 12.58 2.09
N GLU A 62 0.72 12.21 1.83
CA GLU A 62 1.90 13.07 2.09
C GLU A 62 1.98 14.26 1.12
N SER A 63 1.35 14.15 -0.04
CA SER A 63 1.35 15.20 -1.07
C SER A 63 0.12 16.13 -1.01
N LEU A 64 -0.82 15.90 -0.07
CA LEU A 64 -2.07 16.67 0.00
C LEU A 64 -1.85 18.16 0.24
N SER A 65 -0.85 18.54 1.04
CA SER A 65 -0.59 19.94 1.39
C SER A 65 -0.26 20.84 0.19
N GLY A 66 0.09 20.25 -0.96
CA GLY A 66 0.31 20.97 -2.22
C GLY A 66 -0.95 21.30 -3.02
N LEU A 67 -2.13 20.87 -2.57
CA LEU A 67 -3.41 21.06 -3.27
C LEU A 67 -4.23 22.23 -2.69
N SER A 68 -5.24 22.69 -3.42
CA SER A 68 -6.21 23.64 -2.86
C SER A 68 -7.04 23.01 -1.73
N THR A 69 -7.58 23.82 -0.81
CA THR A 69 -8.37 23.33 0.34
C THR A 69 -9.54 22.43 -0.08
N ASP A 70 -10.25 22.77 -1.16
CA ASP A 70 -11.37 21.95 -1.65
C ASP A 70 -10.89 20.58 -2.17
N GLU A 71 -9.74 20.54 -2.86
CA GLU A 71 -9.13 19.32 -3.35
C GLU A 71 -8.57 18.47 -2.20
N GLN A 72 -8.02 19.10 -1.16
CA GLN A 72 -7.58 18.43 0.06
C GLN A 72 -8.75 17.76 0.77
N ALA A 73 -9.85 18.48 0.99
CA ALA A 73 -11.05 17.94 1.63
C ALA A 73 -11.64 16.76 0.84
N LEU A 74 -11.71 16.87 -0.49
CA LEU A 74 -12.14 15.76 -1.35
C LEU A 74 -11.17 14.58 -1.30
N GLY A 75 -9.86 14.85 -1.32
CA GLY A 75 -8.80 13.85 -1.20
C GLY A 75 -8.88 13.06 0.10
N LEU A 76 -9.05 13.75 1.24
CA LEU A 76 -9.23 13.14 2.56
C LEU A 76 -10.48 12.25 2.62
N ASN A 77 -11.61 12.71 2.06
CA ASN A 77 -12.83 11.91 2.00
C ASN A 77 -12.63 10.63 1.18
N ARG A 78 -11.94 10.71 0.03
CA ARG A 78 -11.61 9.54 -0.79
C ARG A 78 -10.65 8.60 -0.09
N ALA A 79 -9.60 9.13 0.55
CA ALA A 79 -8.64 8.34 1.31
C ALA A 79 -9.32 7.54 2.42
N ALA A 80 -10.24 8.15 3.17
CA ALA A 80 -11.01 7.47 4.20
C ALA A 80 -11.78 6.25 3.67
N LEU A 81 -12.44 6.39 2.52
CA LEU A 81 -13.20 5.31 1.88
C LEU A 81 -12.28 4.19 1.38
N LEU A 82 -11.16 4.56 0.74
CA LEU A 82 -10.20 3.60 0.19
C LEU A 82 -9.53 2.79 1.32
N ILE A 83 -9.03 3.45 2.36
CA ILE A 83 -8.42 2.80 3.52
C ILE A 83 -9.42 1.83 4.15
N LYS A 84 -10.64 2.29 4.42
CA LYS A 84 -11.70 1.45 5.01
C LYS A 84 -11.98 0.21 4.16
N LYS A 85 -12.13 0.38 2.85
CA LYS A 85 -12.41 -0.72 1.90
C LYS A 85 -11.28 -1.75 1.89
N HIS A 86 -10.06 -1.31 1.66
CA HIS A 86 -8.92 -2.21 1.47
C HIS A 86 -8.50 -2.88 2.79
N LYS A 87 -8.60 -2.18 3.93
CA LYS A 87 -8.49 -2.78 5.26
C LYS A 87 -9.52 -3.89 5.46
N ALA A 88 -10.79 -3.63 5.19
CA ALA A 88 -11.86 -4.62 5.38
C ALA A 88 -11.62 -5.87 4.52
N ASN A 89 -11.21 -5.69 3.26
CA ASN A 89 -10.85 -6.81 2.38
C ASN A 89 -9.72 -7.66 2.97
N LEU A 90 -8.62 -7.04 3.40
CA LEU A 90 -7.51 -7.77 4.02
C LEU A 90 -7.94 -8.48 5.31
N VAL A 91 -8.65 -7.81 6.21
CA VAL A 91 -9.13 -8.42 7.46
C VAL A 91 -10.04 -9.63 7.18
N SER A 92 -10.95 -9.52 6.19
CA SER A 92 -11.85 -10.62 5.84
C SER A 92 -11.11 -11.87 5.33
N ARG A 93 -9.99 -11.69 4.63
CA ARG A 93 -9.19 -12.81 4.10
C ARG A 93 -8.35 -13.52 5.16
N TYR A 94 -8.04 -12.85 6.25
CA TYR A 94 -7.21 -13.36 7.35
C TYR A 94 -7.98 -13.42 8.67
N THR A 95 -9.29 -13.73 8.63
CA THR A 95 -10.10 -13.82 9.85
C THR A 95 -9.74 -15.05 10.70
N GLU A 96 -9.55 -16.21 10.06
CA GLU A 96 -9.28 -17.49 10.72
C GLU A 96 -7.78 -17.79 10.91
N ILE A 97 -6.92 -16.91 10.42
CA ILE A 97 -5.46 -17.11 10.37
C ILE A 97 -4.75 -15.81 10.67
N GLN A 98 -3.50 -15.89 11.12
CA GLN A 98 -2.73 -14.68 11.37
C GLN A 98 -2.40 -13.93 10.07
N MET A 99 -2.77 -12.65 10.02
CA MET A 99 -2.33 -11.74 8.96
C MET A 99 -0.82 -11.52 9.05
N PRO A 100 -0.08 -11.50 7.91
CA PRO A 100 1.32 -11.11 7.89
C PRO A 100 1.54 -9.75 8.56
N HIS A 101 2.58 -9.67 9.40
CA HIS A 101 2.86 -8.45 10.17
C HIS A 101 3.02 -7.21 9.28
N SER A 102 3.70 -7.34 8.13
CA SER A 102 3.89 -6.25 7.17
C SER A 102 2.57 -5.69 6.63
N MET A 103 1.54 -6.53 6.41
CA MET A 103 0.21 -6.07 6.00
C MET A 103 -0.50 -5.33 7.14
N SER A 104 -0.43 -5.86 8.36
CA SER A 104 -1.01 -5.18 9.53
C SER A 104 -0.35 -3.83 9.80
N GLN A 105 0.96 -3.75 9.58
CA GLN A 105 1.74 -2.53 9.74
C GLN A 105 1.36 -1.51 8.67
N LEU A 106 1.26 -1.92 7.40
CA LEU A 106 0.81 -1.04 6.31
C LEU A 106 -0.58 -0.45 6.55
N ILE A 107 -1.52 -1.25 7.08
CA ILE A 107 -2.84 -0.75 7.49
C ILE A 107 -2.69 0.35 8.56
N SER A 108 -1.88 0.08 9.59
CA SER A 108 -1.62 1.04 10.67
C SER A 108 -0.98 2.33 10.17
N ASP A 109 -0.01 2.22 9.25
CA ASP A 109 0.70 3.37 8.67
C ASP A 109 -0.24 4.25 7.84
N ALA A 110 -1.10 3.65 7.02
CA ALA A 110 -2.11 4.36 6.25
C ALA A 110 -3.13 5.07 7.16
N GLU A 111 -3.62 4.41 8.21
CA GLU A 111 -4.56 4.99 9.18
C GLU A 111 -3.93 6.13 9.99
N SER A 112 -2.66 5.99 10.37
CA SER A 112 -1.88 7.02 11.06
C SER A 112 -1.65 8.24 10.18
N SER A 113 -1.24 8.04 8.92
CA SER A 113 -1.05 9.12 7.95
C SER A 113 -2.36 9.88 7.69
N TYR A 114 -3.47 9.16 7.52
CA TYR A 114 -4.79 9.78 7.36
C TYR A 114 -5.18 10.63 8.58
N SER A 115 -4.94 10.12 9.79
CA SER A 115 -5.24 10.85 11.03
C SER A 115 -4.41 12.14 11.16
N LYS A 116 -3.14 12.10 10.75
CA LYS A 116 -2.27 13.29 10.71
C LYS A 116 -2.76 14.30 9.67
N ALA A 117 -2.99 13.87 8.43
CA ALA A 117 -3.46 14.75 7.35
C ALA A 117 -4.81 15.41 7.68
N LYS A 118 -5.74 14.65 8.28
CA LYS A 118 -7.04 15.18 8.74
C LYS A 118 -6.92 16.20 9.88
N SER A 119 -5.89 16.09 10.71
CA SER A 119 -5.69 17.03 11.82
C SER A 119 -5.08 18.34 11.32
N ALA A 120 -4.22 18.29 10.30
CA ALA A 120 -3.63 19.47 9.66
C ALA A 120 -4.66 20.31 8.86
N ASP A 121 -5.72 19.69 8.33
CA ASP A 121 -6.83 20.39 7.63
C ASP A 121 -7.68 21.28 8.57
N LYS A 122 -7.56 21.10 9.89
CA LYS A 122 -8.34 21.86 10.88
C LYS A 122 -7.64 23.11 11.42
N GLU A 123 -6.37 23.32 11.07
CA GLU A 123 -5.56 24.48 11.47
C GLU A 123 -5.58 25.57 10.39
#